data_AF-A0A6I1ZD64-F1
#
_entry.id   AF-A0A6I1ZD64-F1
#
_cell.length_a   1.000
_cell.length_b   1.000
_cell.length_c   1.000
_cell.angle_alpha   90.00
_cell.angle_beta   90.00
_cell.angle_gamma   90.00
#
_symmetry.space_group_name_H-M   'P 1'
#
loop_
_entity.id
_entity.type
_entity.pdbx_description
1 polymer ?
#
loop_
_entity_poly.entity_id
_entity_poly.type
_entity_poly.pdbx_seq_one_letter_code
_entity_poly.pdbx_strand_id
1 'polypeptide(L)' 'MSPHGPTFDFSVDLSSHEMLRRTHVMAALGPGWDPAAALRGEEEARALLYSGLDAEQQRIYDELVAAGVLPAGPGDAAA' A
#
# COMPACT_ATOMS: atom_id res chain seq x y z
N MET A 1 36.74 29.85 -23.98
CA MET A 1 36.19 28.47 -24.03
C MET A 1 35.02 28.44 -23.07
N SER A 2 33.79 28.39 -23.57
CA SER A 2 32.61 28.32 -22.70
C SER A 2 32.60 26.98 -21.96
N PRO A 3 32.43 26.95 -20.62
CA PRO A 3 32.70 25.77 -19.80
C PRO A 3 31.61 24.68 -19.84
N HIS A 4 30.63 24.79 -20.73
CA HIS A 4 29.52 23.85 -20.81
C HIS A 4 29.49 23.23 -22.21
N GLY A 5 29.73 21.91 -22.26
CA GLY A 5 29.63 21.10 -23.46
C GLY A 5 28.20 21.07 -24.02
N PRO A 6 27.96 20.36 -25.14
CA PRO A 6 26.64 20.32 -25.76
C PRO A 6 25.58 19.79 -24.77
N THR A 7 24.49 20.55 -24.62
CA THR A 7 23.31 20.16 -23.84
C THR A 7 22.40 19.30 -24.70
N PHE A 8 21.91 18.19 -24.15
CA PHE A 8 20.86 17.38 -24.76
C PHE A 8 19.60 17.41 -23.88
N ASP A 9 18.46 17.21 -24.52
CA ASP A 9 17.19 17.08 -23.80
C ASP A 9 17.13 15.71 -23.14
N PHE A 10 16.96 15.69 -21.82
CA PHE A 10 16.85 14.47 -21.03
C PHE A 10 15.40 14.33 -20.55
N SER A 11 14.70 13.36 -21.14
CA SER A 11 13.34 12.99 -20.76
C SER A 11 13.28 11.50 -20.47
N VAL A 12 12.52 11.13 -19.44
CA VAL A 12 12.29 9.73 -19.03
C VAL A 12 10.80 9.48 -18.99
N ASP A 13 10.35 8.46 -19.73
CA ASP A 13 8.97 8.01 -19.69
C ASP A 13 8.76 7.03 -18.52
N LEU A 14 8.24 7.58 -17.41
CA LEU A 14 7.92 6.79 -16.22
C LEU A 14 6.75 5.83 -16.44
N SER A 15 5.86 6.07 -17.40
CA SER A 15 4.74 5.17 -17.69
C SER A 15 5.23 3.86 -18.30
N SER A 16 6.12 3.94 -19.29
CA SER A 16 6.77 2.75 -19.86
C SER A 16 7.59 1.99 -18.81
N HIS A 17 8.31 2.72 -17.94
CA HIS A 17 9.10 2.10 -16.87
C HIS A 17 8.22 1.38 -15.83
N GLU A 18 7.08 1.95 -15.45
CA GLU A 18 6.15 1.29 -14.53
C GLU A 18 5.53 0.04 -15.16
N MET A 19 5.26 0.06 -16.47
CA MET A 19 4.77 -1.14 -17.16
C MET A 19 5.81 -2.27 -17.11
N LEU A 20 7.10 -1.97 -17.36
CA LEU A 20 8.19 -2.93 -17.23
C LEU A 20 8.33 -3.45 -15.80
N ARG A 21 8.27 -2.56 -14.80
CA ARG A 21 8.30 -2.95 -13.38
C ARG A 21 7.18 -3.93 -13.06
N ARG A 22 5.94 -3.64 -13.46
CA ARG A 22 4.78 -4.52 -13.24
C ARG A 22 4.96 -5.88 -13.91
N THR A 23 5.45 -5.91 -15.15
CA THR A 23 5.74 -7.17 -15.84
C THR A 23 6.74 -8.03 -15.07
N HIS A 24 7.84 -7.44 -14.58
CA HIS A 24 8.82 -8.16 -13.77
C HIS A 24 8.25 -8.64 -12.42
N VAL A 25 7.40 -7.83 -11.78
CA VAL A 25 6.71 -8.24 -10.53
C VAL A 25 5.80 -9.43 -10.79
N MET A 26 4.98 -9.40 -11.85
CA MET A 26 4.09 -10.52 -12.20
C MET A 26 4.89 -11.79 -12.52
N ALA A 27 6.02 -11.66 -13.22
CA ALA A 27 6.90 -12.79 -13.51
C ALA A 27 7.52 -13.39 -12.22
N ALA A 28 7.89 -12.55 -11.25
CA ALA A 28 8.44 -12.98 -9.97
C ALA A 28 7.41 -13.69 -9.07
N LEU A 29 6.14 -13.25 -9.10
CA LEU A 29 5.04 -13.90 -8.38
C LEU A 29 4.74 -15.30 -8.95
N GLY A 30 4.92 -15.48 -10.26
CA GLY A 30 4.81 -16.78 -10.93
C GLY A 30 3.36 -17.25 -11.14
N PRO A 31 3.17 -18.36 -11.88
CA PRO A 31 1.85 -18.83 -12.31
C PRO A 31 0.98 -19.41 -11.18
N GLY A 32 1.57 -19.70 -10.01
CA GLY A 32 0.85 -20.22 -8.84
C GLY A 32 0.30 -19.13 -7.92
N TRP A 33 0.52 -17.85 -8.23
CA TRP A 33 0.04 -16.77 -7.39
C TRP A 33 -1.48 -16.63 -7.47
N ASP A 34 -2.15 -16.76 -6.33
CA ASP A 34 -3.59 -16.49 -6.17
C ASP A 34 -3.77 -15.06 -5.61
N PRO A 35 -4.14 -14.07 -6.45
CA PRO A 35 -4.32 -12.69 -6.01
C PRO A 35 -5.49 -12.56 -5.04
N ALA A 36 -6.51 -13.41 -5.13
CA ALA A 36 -7.65 -13.36 -4.22
C ALA A 36 -7.27 -13.90 -2.84
N ALA A 37 -6.45 -14.95 -2.76
CA ALA A 37 -5.89 -15.42 -1.49
C ALA A 37 -4.95 -14.39 -0.86
N ALA A 38 -4.11 -13.73 -1.66
CA ALA A 38 -3.24 -12.66 -1.16
C ALA A 38 -4.04 -11.49 -0.56
N LEU A 39 -5.11 -11.06 -1.24
CA LEU A 39 -5.99 -10.00 -0.75
C LEU A 39 -6.70 -10.38 0.55
N ARG A 40 -7.26 -11.60 0.62
CA ARG A 40 -7.89 -12.09 1.87
C ARG A 40 -6.89 -12.12 3.02
N GLY A 41 -5.67 -12.59 2.78
CA GLY A 41 -4.61 -12.59 3.80
C GLY A 41 -4.23 -11.18 4.27
N GLU A 42 -4.23 -10.20 3.37
CA GLU A 42 -4.04 -8.79 3.74
C GLU A 42 -5.18 -8.25 4.60
N GLU A 43 -6.43 -8.57 4.25
CA GLU A 43 -7.60 -8.19 5.04
C GLU A 43 -7.61 -8.82 6.44
N GLU A 44 -7.27 -10.11 6.53
CA GLU A 44 -7.09 -10.83 7.80
C GLU A 44 -5.99 -10.18 8.65
N ALA A 45 -4.83 -9.90 8.06
CA ALA A 45 -3.73 -9.22 8.75
C ALA A 45 -4.13 -7.82 9.22
N ARG A 46 -4.87 -7.07 8.39
CA ARG A 46 -5.36 -5.74 8.75
C ARG A 46 -6.37 -5.78 9.90
N ALA A 47 -7.21 -6.82 9.98
CA ALA A 47 -8.12 -7.02 11.10
C ALA A 47 -7.38 -7.26 12.42
N LEU A 48 -6.14 -7.75 12.38
CA LEU A 48 -5.35 -8.01 13.59
C LEU A 48 -4.67 -6.76 14.16
N LEU A 49 -4.45 -5.71 13.36
CA LEU A 49 -3.67 -4.52 13.77
C LEU A 49 -4.18 -3.83 15.05
N TYR A 50 -5.49 -3.90 15.29
CA TYR A 50 -6.17 -3.34 16.46
C TYR A 50 -7.04 -4.39 17.16
N SER A 51 -6.65 -5.67 17.05
CA SER A 51 -7.29 -6.75 17.78
C SER A 51 -6.71 -6.89 19.19
N GLY A 52 -7.53 -7.32 20.15
CA GLY A 52 -7.07 -7.58 21.51
C GLY A 52 -6.70 -6.35 22.33
N LEU A 53 -7.23 -5.18 21.98
CA LEU A 53 -7.04 -3.96 22.74
C LEU A 53 -7.70 -4.07 24.12
N ASP A 54 -7.01 -3.56 25.13
CA ASP A 54 -7.64 -3.32 26.43
C ASP A 54 -8.60 -2.12 26.37
N ALA A 55 -9.30 -1.85 27.48
CA ALA A 55 -10.30 -0.81 27.54
C ALA A 55 -9.75 0.61 27.30
N GLU A 56 -8.51 0.89 27.73
CA GLU A 56 -7.90 2.20 27.53
C GLU A 56 -7.43 2.37 26.08
N GLN A 57 -6.84 1.31 25.52
CA GLN A 57 -6.41 1.25 24.13
C GLN A 57 -7.59 1.37 23.16
N GLN A 58 -8.70 0.68 23.44
CA GLN A 58 -9.93 0.77 22.64
C GLN A 58 -10.46 2.21 22.63
N ARG A 59 -10.51 2.87 23.78
CA ARG A 59 -10.95 4.28 23.87
C ARG A 59 -10.09 5.21 23.01
N ILE A 60 -8.77 5.02 23.02
CA ILE A 60 -7.85 5.82 22.21
C ILE A 60 -8.04 5.51 20.71
N TYR A 61 -8.19 4.24 20.35
CA TYR A 61 -8.47 3.85 18.97
C TYR A 61 -9.77 4.50 18.46
N ASP A 62 -10.85 4.45 19.24
CA ASP A 62 -12.13 5.07 18.89
C ASP A 62 -11.99 6.59 18.69
N GLU A 63 -11.22 7.27 19.54
CA GLU A 63 -10.93 8.71 19.42
C GLU A 63 -10.16 9.03 18.12
N LEU A 64 -9.17 8.21 17.78
CA LEU A 64 -8.37 8.37 16.57
C LEU A 64 -9.17 8.06 15.29
N VAL A 65 -10.08 7.09 15.34
CA VAL A 65 -11.01 6.81 14.23
C VAL A 65 -11.98 7.97 14.05
N ALA A 66 -12.58 8.48 15.13
CA ALA A 66 -13.48 9.63 15.09
C ALA A 66 -12.79 10.90 14.57
N ALA A 67 -11.50 11.08 14.88
CA ALA A 67 -10.67 12.17 14.37
C ALA A 67 -10.22 11.97 12.90
N GLY A 68 -10.46 10.81 12.29
CA GLY A 68 -10.03 10.46 10.93
C GLY A 68 -8.52 10.20 10.81
N VAL A 69 -7.82 10.00 11.93
CA VAL A 69 -6.39 9.69 11.96
C VAL A 69 -6.17 8.22 11.62
N LEU A 70 -7.02 7.34 12.15
CA LEU A 70 -6.99 5.91 11.84
C LEU A 70 -8.19 5.50 10.99
N PRO A 71 -8.00 4.54 10.07
CA PRO A 71 -9.12 3.93 9.38
C PRO A 71 -9.93 3.07 10.34
N ALA A 72 -11.25 3.02 10.15
CA ALA A 72 -12.11 2.08 10.85
C ALA A 72 -11.74 0.63 10.53
N GLY A 73 -11.83 -0.23 11.54
CA GLY A 73 -11.56 -1.65 11.42
C GLY A 73 -12.61 -2.34 10.56
N PRO A 74 -12.29 -3.51 9.98
CA PRO A 74 -13.24 -4.25 9.15
C PRO A 74 -14.55 -4.64 9.88
N GLY A 75 -14.59 -4.66 11.22
CA GLY A 75 -15.81 -4.87 12.01
C GLY A 75 -16.61 -3.60 12.30
N ASP A 76 -15.99 -2.43 12.24
CA ASP A 76 -16.59 -1.15 12.62
C ASP A 76 -17.33 -0.49 11.44
N ALA A 77 -16.91 -0.79 10.21
CA ALA A 77 -17.51 -0.25 8.99
C ALA A 77 -18.92 -0.82 8.67
N ALA A 78 -19.38 -1.84 9.41
CA ALA A 78 -20.65 -2.53 9.20
C ALA A 78 -21.75 -2.14 10.20
N ALA A 79 -21.48 -1.21 11.12
CA ALA A 79 -22.39 -0.78 12.18
C ALA A 79 -23.07 0.58 11.90
#